data_AF-A0A8E0V4Z0-F1
#
_entry.id   AF-A0A8E0V4Z0-F1
#
_cell.length_a   1.000
_cell.length_b   1.000
_cell.length_c   1.000
_cell.angle_alpha   90.00
_cell.angle_beta   90.00
_cell.angle_gamma   90.00
#
_symmetry.space_group_name_H-M   'P 1'
#
loop_
_entity.id
_entity.type
_entity.pdbx_description
1 polymer ?
#
loop_
_entity_poly.entity_id
_entity_poly.type
_entity_poly.pdbx_seq_one_letter_code
_entity_poly.pdbx_strand_id
1 'polypeptide(L)'
;MASSFDRDRVASARKRFERSNVVYKRALELCGDLSRRVISLEMVHYLLLVVIHCQGTQRSVQAWNNHGLVIRSAIALGLHSDSSGRAVDSVNEEYRRRTWVVIYCLDKVLSVAFGRPASIPDEQMTGRELVPGLSPSASNGPHGSVDLPGEFLAVSFRLYQVMAKSLVNQYGANLENADSNPDDIASLKASGDLRKMLQVWAASLPSYLHLCERDSSVLSQNTPANRFRVILTLRYHNLAILIHKQILSATIRHLFRAKSAAGGSPPYLIQLAMAEAHECIRAAQLTIEIVHSIISADSMSKNNLGVWFFTLYYVFTASLVISGRLLWAQHGESVVDEAAVKDSKMLLSKAETIFHELDYENSLVLSCLEYIRRLARMCSIKGAALNTSEGRSDTDSTLNLAVFNSQSTIDPATGLAEPVLLNVEDMEAFQPVAPEMFDPSIFEGFHQSPVEGITLGNGF
;
A
#
# COMPACT_ATOMS: atom_id res chain seq x y z
N MET A 1 -9.43 20.82 1.65
CA MET A 1 -8.60 21.60 2.60
C MET A 1 -7.46 20.80 3.21
N ALA A 2 -7.64 19.62 3.84
CA ALA A 2 -6.52 18.69 4.11
C ALA A 2 -6.34 17.61 3.04
N SER A 3 -7.41 17.19 2.37
CA SER A 3 -7.40 16.09 1.41
C SER A 3 -7.15 16.55 -0.03
N SER A 4 -7.65 17.74 -0.41
CA SER A 4 -7.34 18.36 -1.69
C SER A 4 -5.91 18.88 -1.69
N PHE A 5 -5.18 18.69 -2.79
CA PHE A 5 -3.87 19.27 -3.06
C PHE A 5 -3.89 20.81 -3.13
N ASP A 6 -4.81 21.50 -2.48
CA ASP A 6 -5.11 22.90 -2.74
C ASP A 6 -3.99 23.86 -2.29
N ARG A 7 -2.94 23.94 -3.10
CA ARG A 7 -1.97 25.03 -3.19
C ARG A 7 -2.71 26.26 -3.71
N ASP A 8 -3.59 26.83 -2.89
CA ASP A 8 -3.77 28.28 -2.92
C ASP A 8 -2.36 28.86 -2.81
N ARG A 9 -1.97 29.75 -3.74
CA ARG A 9 -0.60 30.28 -3.95
C ARG A 9 0.13 30.83 -2.70
N VAL A 10 -0.47 30.78 -1.51
CA VAL A 10 -0.09 31.50 -0.29
C VAL A 10 -0.06 30.62 0.98
N ALA A 11 -0.50 29.34 0.95
CA ALA A 11 -0.58 28.52 2.17
C ALA A 11 0.38 27.32 2.17
N SER A 12 1.37 27.38 3.07
CA SER A 12 2.26 26.27 3.43
C SER A 12 1.45 25.01 3.81
N ALA A 13 2.02 23.82 3.66
CA ALA A 13 1.35 22.55 3.98
C ALA A 13 0.90 22.50 5.44
N ARG A 14 1.78 23.00 6.31
CA ARG A 14 1.51 23.21 7.72
C ARG A 14 0.25 24.05 7.92
N LYS A 15 0.11 25.16 7.19
CA LYS A 15 -1.07 26.04 7.26
C LYS A 15 -2.33 25.36 6.71
N ARG A 16 -2.24 24.54 5.66
CA ARG A 16 -3.37 23.74 5.14
C ARG A 16 -3.84 22.69 6.16
N PHE A 17 -2.89 22.01 6.81
CA PHE A 17 -3.16 21.05 7.87
C PHE A 17 -3.78 21.73 9.11
N GLU A 18 -3.23 22.85 9.56
CA GLU A 18 -3.77 23.66 10.66
C GLU A 18 -5.21 24.11 10.36
N ARG A 19 -5.47 24.65 9.15
CA ARG A 19 -6.83 25.06 8.74
C ARG A 19 -7.79 23.87 8.73
N SER A 20 -7.37 22.71 8.23
CA SER A 20 -8.22 21.52 8.26
C SER A 20 -8.46 21.02 9.68
N ASN A 21 -7.48 21.12 10.57
CA ASN A 21 -7.63 20.74 11.98
C ASN A 21 -8.62 21.66 12.70
N VAL A 22 -8.69 22.94 12.36
CA VAL A 22 -9.71 23.85 12.90
C VAL A 22 -11.11 23.38 12.52
N VAL A 23 -11.33 23.03 11.25
CA VAL A 23 -12.63 22.51 10.78
C VAL A 23 -12.95 21.17 11.44
N TYR A 24 -11.96 20.28 11.54
CA TYR A 24 -12.11 18.99 12.22
C TYR A 24 -12.50 19.14 13.68
N LYS A 25 -11.81 20.01 14.44
CA LYS A 25 -12.13 20.30 15.84
C LYS A 25 -13.55 20.84 16.02
N ARG A 26 -13.97 21.80 15.19
CA ARG A 26 -15.34 22.32 15.20
C ARG A 26 -16.37 21.22 14.93
N ALA A 27 -16.07 20.33 13.98
CA ALA A 27 -16.96 19.20 13.66
C ALA A 27 -17.03 18.19 14.82
N LEU A 28 -15.95 17.96 15.56
CA LEU A 28 -15.94 17.16 16.78
C LEU A 28 -16.74 17.82 17.92
N GLU A 29 -16.61 19.13 18.12
CA GLU A 29 -17.35 19.87 19.15
C GLU A 29 -18.86 19.84 18.90
N LEU A 30 -19.29 19.97 17.64
CA LEU A 30 -20.70 19.97 17.27
C LEU A 30 -21.33 18.58 17.26
N CYS A 31 -20.64 17.60 16.68
CA CYS A 31 -21.23 16.30 16.35
C CYS A 31 -20.60 15.12 17.10
N GLY A 32 -19.52 15.32 17.87
CA GLY A 32 -18.77 14.24 18.52
C GLY A 32 -19.62 13.43 19.48
N ASP A 33 -20.25 14.09 20.46
CA ASP A 33 -21.13 13.41 21.41
C ASP A 33 -22.45 12.99 20.76
N LEU A 34 -22.95 13.76 19.79
CA LEU A 34 -24.18 13.46 19.09
C LEU A 34 -24.05 12.16 18.28
N SER A 35 -22.93 11.96 17.59
CA SER A 35 -22.63 10.77 16.79
C SER A 35 -22.54 9.47 17.61
N ARG A 36 -22.37 9.58 18.94
CA ARG A 36 -22.37 8.44 19.88
C ARG A 36 -23.76 8.13 20.44
N ARG A 37 -24.67 9.10 20.41
CA ARG A 37 -26.01 9.01 21.02
C ARG A 37 -27.13 8.88 19.99
N VAL A 38 -26.93 9.39 18.78
CA VAL A 38 -27.94 9.49 17.72
C VAL A 38 -27.47 8.74 16.49
N ILE A 39 -28.37 7.89 15.98
CA ILE A 39 -28.17 7.09 14.78
C ILE A 39 -29.01 7.72 13.67
N SER A 40 -28.36 8.42 12.75
CA SER A 40 -28.98 9.04 11.57
C SER A 40 -28.05 8.97 10.36
N LEU A 41 -28.59 9.13 9.15
CA LEU A 41 -27.80 9.05 7.92
C LEU A 41 -26.74 10.17 7.88
N GLU A 42 -27.08 11.36 8.37
CA GLU A 42 -26.20 12.52 8.47
C GLU A 42 -25.05 12.26 9.44
N MET A 43 -25.31 11.58 10.57
CA MET A 43 -24.25 11.19 11.51
C MET A 43 -23.31 10.15 10.90
N VAL A 44 -23.84 9.21 10.11
CA VAL A 44 -23.00 8.26 9.35
C VAL A 44 -22.13 8.99 8.33
N HIS A 45 -22.66 9.98 7.59
CA HIS A 45 -21.89 10.79 6.65
C HIS A 45 -20.84 11.65 7.36
N TYR A 46 -21.17 12.26 8.49
CA TYR A 46 -20.23 12.98 9.34
C TYR A 46 -19.06 12.07 9.77
N LEU A 47 -19.37 10.89 10.30
CA LEU A 47 -18.35 9.94 10.76
C LEU A 47 -17.48 9.45 9.59
N LEU A 48 -18.05 9.21 8.40
CA LEU A 48 -17.27 8.90 7.20
C LEU A 48 -16.26 9.99 6.85
N LEU A 49 -16.67 11.26 6.90
CA LEU A 49 -15.78 12.39 6.66
C LEU A 49 -14.67 12.49 7.72
N VAL A 50 -15.00 12.20 8.99
CA VAL A 50 -14.02 12.10 10.08
C VAL A 50 -13.01 10.99 9.81
N VAL A 51 -13.45 9.80 9.39
CA VAL A 51 -12.56 8.67 9.06
C VAL A 51 -11.62 9.05 7.91
N ILE A 52 -12.14 9.61 6.81
CA ILE A 52 -11.34 10.03 5.65
C ILE A 52 -10.32 11.10 6.06
N HIS A 53 -10.70 12.04 6.93
CA HIS A 53 -9.76 13.02 7.46
C HIS A 53 -8.68 12.34 8.30
N CYS A 54 -9.03 11.51 9.29
CA CYS A 54 -8.08 10.83 10.16
C CYS A 54 -7.12 9.93 9.36
N GLN A 55 -7.60 9.23 8.34
CA GLN A 55 -6.78 8.39 7.44
C GLN A 55 -5.68 9.20 6.74
N GLY A 56 -5.97 10.44 6.35
CA GLY A 56 -5.02 11.35 5.72
C GLY A 56 -4.06 12.05 6.67
N THR A 57 -4.08 11.70 7.95
CA THR A 57 -3.25 12.31 9.00
C THR A 57 -2.58 11.21 9.82
N GLN A 58 -1.69 11.56 10.75
CA GLN A 58 -1.05 10.60 11.66
C GLN A 58 -2.00 10.09 12.76
N ARG A 59 -3.26 9.77 12.42
CA ARG A 59 -4.34 9.37 13.34
C ARG A 59 -5.00 8.06 12.93
N SER A 60 -4.21 7.08 12.49
CA SER A 60 -4.69 5.77 12.00
C SER A 60 -5.58 5.03 13.00
N VAL A 61 -5.23 5.05 14.29
CA VAL A 61 -6.05 4.44 15.36
C VAL A 61 -7.42 5.12 15.48
N GLN A 62 -7.46 6.45 15.37
CA GLN A 62 -8.73 7.19 15.39
C GLN A 62 -9.56 6.88 14.15
N ALA A 63 -8.92 6.78 12.97
CA ALA A 63 -9.61 6.39 11.74
C ALA A 63 -10.26 5.01 11.87
N TRP A 64 -9.53 4.02 12.39
CA TRP A 64 -10.06 2.67 12.61
C TRP A 64 -11.23 2.64 13.61
N ASN A 65 -11.09 3.28 14.76
CA ASN A 65 -12.13 3.28 15.79
C ASN A 65 -13.41 3.98 15.31
N ASN A 66 -13.26 5.12 14.62
CA ASN A 66 -14.39 5.82 14.02
C ASN A 66 -15.03 5.01 12.90
N HIS A 67 -14.26 4.26 12.10
CA HIS A 67 -14.79 3.38 11.06
C HIS A 67 -15.63 2.25 11.66
N GLY A 68 -15.19 1.65 12.77
CA GLY A 68 -16.02 0.69 13.52
C GLY A 68 -17.35 1.30 14.00
N LEU A 69 -17.35 2.58 14.39
CA LEU A 69 -18.58 3.29 14.74
C LEU A 69 -19.47 3.55 13.50
N VAL A 70 -18.88 3.94 12.35
CA VAL A 70 -19.60 4.09 11.08
C VAL A 70 -20.36 2.81 10.74
N ILE A 71 -19.68 1.67 10.77
CA ILE A 71 -20.28 0.37 10.43
C ILE A 71 -21.45 0.06 11.36
N ARG A 72 -21.26 0.14 12.69
CA ARG A 72 -22.33 -0.15 13.65
C ARG A 72 -23.52 0.78 13.48
N SER A 73 -23.30 2.07 13.28
CA SER A 73 -24.37 3.05 13.05
C SER A 73 -25.12 2.79 11.73
N ALA A 74 -24.41 2.44 10.66
CA ALA A 74 -25.01 2.09 9.38
C ALA A 74 -25.83 0.79 9.45
N ILE A 75 -25.34 -0.21 10.17
CA ILE A 75 -26.08 -1.45 10.42
C ILE A 75 -27.34 -1.17 11.22
N ALA A 76 -27.25 -0.36 12.29
CA ALA A 76 -28.39 0.01 13.11
C ALA A 76 -29.47 0.81 12.34
N LEU A 77 -29.07 1.57 11.31
CA LEU A 77 -30.00 2.22 10.37
C LEU A 77 -30.64 1.27 9.35
N GLY A 78 -30.19 0.01 9.29
CA GLY A 78 -30.62 -0.97 8.32
C GLY A 78 -29.99 -0.81 6.92
N LEU A 79 -28.92 -0.02 6.75
CA LEU A 79 -28.34 0.26 5.41
C LEU A 79 -27.82 -0.98 4.69
N HIS A 80 -27.52 -2.03 5.45
CA HIS A 80 -27.02 -3.33 5.00
C HIS A 80 -28.13 -4.23 4.41
N SER A 81 -29.40 -3.97 4.70
CA SER A 81 -30.53 -4.77 4.21
C SER A 81 -31.28 -4.06 3.09
N ASP A 82 -31.71 -4.80 2.07
CA ASP A 82 -32.57 -4.29 1.00
C ASP A 82 -34.05 -4.22 1.42
N SER A 83 -34.41 -4.80 2.58
CA SER A 83 -35.80 -4.92 3.03
C SER A 83 -36.41 -3.64 3.62
N SER A 84 -35.63 -2.55 3.78
CA SER A 84 -36.11 -1.31 4.40
C SER A 84 -36.80 -0.33 3.44
N GLY A 85 -36.89 -0.65 2.14
CA GLY A 85 -37.29 0.28 1.06
C GLY A 85 -38.73 0.13 0.53
N ARG A 86 -39.69 -0.37 1.31
CA ARG A 86 -41.09 -0.47 0.80
C ARG A 86 -41.91 0.82 0.97
N ALA A 87 -41.36 1.87 1.59
CA ALA A 87 -42.08 3.10 1.90
C ALA A 87 -41.22 4.39 1.86
N VAL A 88 -39.98 4.33 1.34
CA VAL A 88 -39.06 5.48 1.34
C VAL A 88 -39.02 6.11 -0.05
N ASP A 89 -38.89 7.43 -0.10
CA ASP A 89 -38.64 8.19 -1.33
C ASP A 89 -37.42 7.63 -2.09
N SER A 90 -37.54 7.43 -3.41
CA SER A 90 -36.55 6.73 -4.25
C SER A 90 -35.17 7.36 -4.20
N VAL A 91 -35.11 8.68 -4.00
CA VAL A 91 -33.85 9.43 -3.83
C VAL A 91 -33.16 9.08 -2.50
N ASN A 92 -33.93 8.99 -1.41
CA ASN A 92 -33.40 8.64 -0.09
C ASN A 92 -32.92 7.19 -0.04
N GLU A 93 -33.58 6.28 -0.73
CA GLU A 93 -33.11 4.90 -0.91
C GLU A 93 -31.77 4.84 -1.61
N GLU A 94 -31.61 5.64 -2.67
CA GLU A 94 -30.35 5.73 -3.41
C GLU A 94 -29.20 6.27 -2.54
N TYR A 95 -29.45 7.31 -1.73
CA TYR A 95 -28.45 7.81 -0.78
C TYR A 95 -28.03 6.73 0.21
N ARG A 96 -28.99 6.00 0.80
CA ARG A 96 -28.73 4.89 1.73
C ARG A 96 -27.91 3.80 1.06
N ARG A 97 -28.27 3.42 -0.17
CA ARG A 97 -27.61 2.39 -0.96
C ARG A 97 -26.17 2.76 -1.28
N ARG A 98 -25.92 3.97 -1.81
CA ARG A 98 -24.56 4.48 -2.08
C ARG A 98 -23.73 4.59 -0.80
N THR A 99 -24.34 5.02 0.30
CA THR A 99 -23.65 5.14 1.59
C THR A 99 -23.12 3.80 2.05
N TRP A 100 -23.94 2.74 2.00
CA TRP A 100 -23.49 1.39 2.36
C TRP A 100 -22.35 0.89 1.46
N VAL A 101 -22.45 1.12 0.14
CA VAL A 101 -21.39 0.75 -0.81
C VAL A 101 -20.08 1.48 -0.50
N VAL A 102 -20.13 2.78 -0.20
CA VAL A 102 -18.96 3.57 0.22
C VAL A 102 -18.34 3.01 1.50
N ILE A 103 -19.15 2.65 2.51
CA ILE A 103 -18.68 2.08 3.77
C ILE A 103 -17.94 0.76 3.51
N TYR A 104 -18.50 -0.13 2.68
CA TYR A 104 -17.84 -1.38 2.31
C TYR A 104 -16.53 -1.17 1.56
N CYS A 105 -16.50 -0.26 0.58
CA CYS A 105 -15.27 0.05 -0.14
C CYS A 105 -14.18 0.55 0.82
N LEU A 106 -14.57 1.42 1.75
CA LEU A 106 -13.68 1.95 2.76
C LEU A 106 -13.20 0.85 3.73
N ASP A 107 -14.07 -0.09 4.11
CA ASP A 107 -13.72 -1.23 4.95
C ASP A 107 -12.60 -2.08 4.34
N LYS A 108 -12.69 -2.40 3.04
CA LYS A 108 -11.64 -3.16 2.35
C LYS A 108 -10.33 -2.37 2.24
N VAL A 109 -10.40 -1.08 1.93
CA VAL A 109 -9.22 -0.21 1.87
C VAL A 109 -8.52 -0.11 3.20
N LEU A 110 -9.26 0.11 4.30
CA LEU A 110 -8.68 0.22 5.64
C LEU A 110 -8.14 -1.14 6.14
N SER A 111 -8.79 -2.23 5.78
CA SER A 111 -8.32 -3.59 6.08
C SER A 111 -6.97 -3.89 5.45
N VAL A 112 -6.79 -3.57 4.17
CA VAL A 112 -5.50 -3.67 3.48
C VAL A 112 -4.47 -2.74 4.10
N ALA A 113 -4.83 -1.48 4.34
CA ALA A 113 -3.90 -0.45 4.80
C ALA A 113 -3.40 -0.68 6.23
N PHE A 114 -4.25 -1.22 7.11
CA PHE A 114 -3.92 -1.44 8.53
C PHE A 114 -3.60 -2.89 8.86
N GLY A 115 -3.68 -3.81 7.90
CA GLY A 115 -3.43 -5.24 8.11
C GLY A 115 -4.44 -5.88 9.08
N ARG A 116 -5.70 -5.46 9.01
CA ARG A 116 -6.78 -5.94 9.91
C ARG A 116 -7.85 -6.68 9.11
N PRO A 117 -8.58 -7.63 9.71
CA PRO A 117 -9.71 -8.27 9.05
C PRO A 117 -10.79 -7.25 8.67
N ALA A 118 -11.41 -7.45 7.51
CA ALA A 118 -12.57 -6.68 7.09
C ALA A 118 -13.76 -6.99 8.01
N SER A 119 -14.51 -5.95 8.38
CA SER A 119 -15.66 -6.07 9.28
C SER A 119 -16.95 -6.42 8.53
N ILE A 120 -17.03 -6.07 7.25
CA ILE A 120 -18.20 -6.35 6.41
C ILE A 120 -17.91 -7.59 5.53
N PRO A 121 -18.64 -8.70 5.73
CA PRO A 121 -18.55 -9.89 4.87
C PRO A 121 -18.98 -9.58 3.43
N ASP A 122 -18.38 -10.26 2.46
CA ASP A 122 -18.67 -10.04 1.03
C ASP A 122 -20.07 -10.56 0.66
N GLU A 123 -20.58 -11.56 1.40
CA GLU A 123 -21.90 -12.15 1.21
C GLU A 123 -23.00 -11.11 1.39
N GLN A 124 -22.80 -10.14 2.29
CA GLN A 124 -23.74 -9.02 2.53
C GLN A 124 -23.86 -8.06 1.34
N MET A 125 -22.99 -8.22 0.34
CA MET A 125 -22.98 -7.41 -0.89
C MET A 125 -23.44 -8.17 -2.12
N THR A 126 -23.78 -9.45 -1.99
CA THR A 126 -24.25 -10.30 -3.10
C THR A 126 -25.60 -9.80 -3.61
N GLY A 127 -25.74 -9.64 -4.93
CA GLY A 127 -26.98 -9.17 -5.57
C GLY A 127 -27.19 -7.65 -5.55
N ARG A 128 -26.33 -6.89 -4.86
CA ARG A 128 -26.37 -5.42 -4.86
C ARG A 128 -25.61 -4.86 -6.05
N GLU A 129 -26.16 -5.03 -7.25
CA GLU A 129 -25.66 -4.34 -8.43
C GLU A 129 -26.06 -2.86 -8.38
N LEU A 130 -25.08 -1.96 -8.51
CA LEU A 130 -25.36 -0.54 -8.68
C LEU A 130 -26.03 -0.36 -10.05
N VAL A 131 -27.35 -0.19 -10.08
CA VAL A 131 -28.09 0.16 -11.30
C VAL A 131 -27.65 1.57 -11.74
N PRO A 132 -27.04 1.73 -12.93
CA PRO A 132 -26.72 3.04 -13.47
C PRO A 132 -28.03 3.79 -13.78
N GLY A 133 -28.17 5.05 -13.35
CA GLY A 133 -29.20 5.95 -13.87
C GLY A 133 -30.21 6.53 -12.88
N LEU A 134 -30.24 6.12 -11.62
CA LEU A 134 -31.06 6.80 -10.60
C LEU A 134 -30.23 7.88 -9.91
N SER A 135 -29.92 8.94 -10.65
CA SER A 135 -29.30 10.13 -10.07
C SER A 135 -30.37 10.93 -9.29
N PRO A 136 -30.15 11.31 -8.03
CA PRO A 136 -31.02 12.26 -7.31
C PRO A 136 -31.28 13.57 -8.07
N SER A 137 -30.35 13.92 -8.98
CA SER A 137 -30.35 15.17 -9.75
C SER A 137 -30.79 15.00 -11.20
N ALA A 138 -31.23 13.80 -11.64
CA ALA A 138 -31.60 13.54 -13.03
C ALA A 138 -33.04 13.96 -13.40
N SER A 139 -33.73 14.71 -12.53
CA SER A 139 -35.00 15.33 -12.89
C SER A 139 -34.76 16.58 -13.75
N ASN A 140 -35.15 16.48 -15.03
CA ASN A 140 -35.50 17.58 -15.96
C ASN A 140 -34.42 18.09 -16.95
N GLY A 141 -33.84 17.21 -17.77
CA GLY A 141 -33.09 17.61 -18.98
C GLY A 141 -33.39 16.70 -20.19
N PRO A 142 -33.48 17.21 -21.44
CA PRO A 142 -33.80 16.40 -22.64
C PRO A 142 -32.69 15.42 -23.07
N HIS A 143 -31.53 15.48 -22.41
CA HIS A 143 -30.41 14.57 -22.58
C HIS A 143 -29.99 14.11 -21.17
N GLY A 144 -30.25 12.85 -20.83
CA GLY A 144 -29.93 12.30 -19.51
C GLY A 144 -28.44 12.50 -19.21
N SER A 145 -28.13 13.34 -18.22
CA SER A 145 -26.77 13.53 -17.77
C SER A 145 -26.25 12.23 -17.17
N VAL A 146 -25.11 11.74 -17.66
CA VAL A 146 -24.44 10.55 -17.10
C VAL A 146 -24.13 10.84 -15.63
N ASP A 147 -24.60 9.97 -14.72
CA ASP A 147 -24.27 10.03 -13.31
C ASP A 147 -22.84 9.53 -13.07
N LEU A 148 -21.88 10.36 -13.49
CA LEU A 148 -20.47 10.04 -13.46
C LEU A 148 -19.97 9.65 -12.05
N PRO A 149 -20.37 10.34 -10.95
CA PRO A 149 -20.01 9.90 -9.60
C PRO A 149 -20.61 8.54 -9.20
N GLY A 150 -21.88 8.29 -9.55
CA GLY A 150 -22.54 7.01 -9.27
C GLY A 150 -21.90 5.86 -10.03
N GLU A 151 -21.55 6.05 -11.30
CA GLU A 151 -20.86 5.05 -12.09
C GLU A 151 -19.41 4.83 -11.65
N PHE A 152 -18.69 5.91 -11.28
CA PHE A 152 -17.37 5.80 -10.66
C PHE A 152 -17.42 4.96 -9.38
N LEU A 153 -18.46 5.13 -8.55
CA LEU A 153 -18.69 4.30 -7.37
C LEU A 153 -18.99 2.85 -7.76
N ALA A 154 -19.81 2.63 -8.79
CA ALA A 154 -20.15 1.30 -9.29
C ALA A 154 -18.92 0.50 -9.76
N VAL A 155 -18.06 1.12 -10.58
CA VAL A 155 -16.84 0.46 -11.03
C VAL A 155 -15.83 0.30 -9.89
N SER A 156 -15.73 1.26 -8.97
CA SER A 156 -14.86 1.16 -7.79
C SER A 156 -15.30 0.03 -6.85
N PHE A 157 -16.60 -0.15 -6.66
CA PHE A 157 -17.16 -1.23 -5.85
C PHE A 157 -16.75 -2.60 -6.39
N ARG A 158 -16.89 -2.82 -7.71
CA ARG A 158 -16.44 -4.06 -8.36
C ARG A 158 -14.93 -4.28 -8.23
N LEU A 159 -14.13 -3.22 -8.30
CA LEU A 159 -12.68 -3.31 -8.07
C LEU A 159 -12.37 -3.76 -6.64
N TYR A 160 -13.08 -3.21 -5.65
CA TYR A 160 -12.88 -3.57 -4.25
C TYR A 160 -13.43 -4.96 -3.88
N GLN A 161 -14.35 -5.52 -4.66
CA GLN A 161 -14.68 -6.95 -4.57
C GLN A 161 -13.51 -7.85 -5.01
N VAL A 162 -12.73 -7.44 -6.02
CA VAL A 162 -11.49 -8.15 -6.38
C VAL A 162 -10.45 -8.03 -5.26
N MET A 163 -10.33 -6.85 -4.64
CA MET A 163 -9.48 -6.64 -3.46
C MET A 163 -9.88 -7.53 -2.29
N ALA A 164 -11.18 -7.66 -2.01
CA ALA A 164 -11.69 -8.51 -0.93
C ALA A 164 -11.33 -9.99 -1.16
N LYS A 165 -11.47 -10.49 -2.40
CA LYS A 165 -11.01 -11.84 -2.77
C LYS A 165 -9.51 -12.03 -2.60
N SER A 166 -8.69 -11.03 -2.93
CA SER A 166 -7.24 -11.08 -2.69
C SER A 166 -6.92 -11.19 -1.20
N LEU A 167 -7.56 -10.38 -0.35
CA LEU A 167 -7.40 -10.46 1.11
C LEU A 167 -7.69 -11.86 1.66
N VAL A 168 -8.77 -12.50 1.21
CA VAL A 168 -9.12 -13.85 1.66
C VAL A 168 -8.15 -14.89 1.10
N ASN A 169 -7.96 -14.92 -0.21
CA ASN A 169 -7.26 -16.01 -0.89
C ASN A 169 -5.73 -15.96 -0.74
N GLN A 170 -5.14 -14.78 -0.52
CA GLN A 170 -3.68 -14.59 -0.49
C GLN A 170 -3.16 -14.09 0.87
N TYR A 171 -4.03 -13.53 1.71
CA TYR A 171 -3.64 -12.95 3.01
C TYR A 171 -4.39 -13.57 4.19
N GLY A 172 -5.13 -14.67 3.99
CA GLY A 172 -5.87 -15.36 5.06
C GLY A 172 -6.84 -14.45 5.80
N ALA A 173 -7.43 -13.47 5.10
CA ALA A 173 -8.29 -12.43 5.67
C ALA A 173 -7.64 -11.60 6.80
N ASN A 174 -6.31 -11.54 6.87
CA ASN A 174 -5.54 -10.94 7.96
C ASN A 174 -5.82 -11.57 9.35
N LEU A 175 -6.22 -12.85 9.39
CA LEU A 175 -6.53 -13.58 10.63
C LEU A 175 -5.40 -14.49 11.13
N GLU A 176 -4.25 -14.47 10.45
CA GLU A 176 -3.11 -15.39 10.60
C GLU A 176 -3.39 -16.85 10.20
N ASN A 177 -2.39 -17.42 9.52
CA ASN A 177 -1.95 -18.81 9.64
C ASN A 177 -0.45 -18.77 9.30
N ALA A 178 0.37 -18.24 10.23
CA ALA A 178 1.82 -18.16 10.08
C ALA A 178 2.51 -19.55 10.02
N ASP A 179 1.79 -20.61 10.43
CA ASP A 179 2.33 -21.97 10.52
C ASP A 179 2.10 -22.83 9.26
N SER A 180 1.41 -22.29 8.25
CA SER A 180 1.26 -23.00 6.98
C SER A 180 2.41 -22.61 6.07
N ASN A 181 3.37 -23.51 5.84
CA ASN A 181 4.29 -23.38 4.72
C ASN A 181 3.47 -22.97 3.49
N PRO A 182 3.73 -21.80 2.88
CA PRO A 182 2.91 -21.32 1.78
C PRO A 182 2.95 -22.37 0.68
N ASP A 183 1.79 -22.91 0.32
CA ASP A 183 1.68 -23.71 -0.89
C ASP A 183 1.90 -22.75 -2.07
N ASP A 184 3.14 -22.71 -2.54
CA ASP A 184 3.58 -21.85 -3.63
C ASP A 184 2.70 -22.04 -4.87
N ILE A 185 2.17 -23.24 -5.10
CA ILE A 185 1.27 -23.55 -6.22
C ILE A 185 -0.11 -22.91 -5.98
N ALA A 186 -0.67 -23.03 -4.79
CA ALA A 186 -1.94 -22.38 -4.44
C ALA A 186 -1.85 -20.85 -4.52
N SER A 187 -0.76 -20.27 -4.02
CA SER A 187 -0.49 -18.83 -4.09
C SER A 187 -0.38 -18.34 -5.54
N LEU A 188 0.34 -19.08 -6.38
CA LEU A 188 0.52 -18.78 -7.80
C LEU A 188 -0.79 -18.87 -8.57
N LYS A 189 -1.58 -19.92 -8.32
CA LYS A 189 -2.92 -20.08 -8.91
C LYS A 189 -3.85 -18.95 -8.48
N ALA A 190 -3.90 -18.62 -7.18
CA ALA A 190 -4.72 -17.55 -6.66
C ALA A 190 -4.37 -16.20 -7.32
N SER A 191 -3.08 -15.91 -7.50
CA SER A 191 -2.62 -14.70 -8.20
C SER A 191 -3.06 -14.68 -9.65
N GLY A 192 -2.91 -15.78 -10.39
CA GLY A 192 -3.36 -15.88 -11.79
C GLY A 192 -4.86 -15.67 -11.95
N ASP A 193 -5.67 -16.27 -11.06
CA ASP A 193 -7.12 -16.10 -11.05
C ASP A 193 -7.52 -14.65 -10.74
N LEU A 194 -6.86 -14.02 -9.75
CA LEU A 194 -7.09 -12.62 -9.37
C LEU A 194 -6.66 -11.65 -10.47
N ARG A 195 -5.53 -11.90 -11.15
CA ARG A 195 -5.07 -11.17 -12.32
C ARG A 195 -6.12 -11.19 -13.42
N LYS A 196 -6.67 -12.37 -13.73
CA LYS A 196 -7.74 -12.52 -14.72
C LYS A 196 -8.98 -11.71 -14.34
N MET A 197 -9.43 -11.79 -13.08
CA MET A 197 -10.56 -10.98 -12.60
C MET A 197 -10.30 -9.47 -12.73
N LEU A 198 -9.08 -9.03 -12.41
CA LEU A 198 -8.69 -7.63 -12.52
C LEU A 198 -8.66 -7.14 -13.98
N GLN A 199 -8.19 -7.98 -14.92
CA GLN A 199 -8.23 -7.69 -16.35
C GLN A 199 -9.66 -7.64 -16.92
N VAL A 200 -10.52 -8.58 -16.52
CA VAL A 200 -11.94 -8.58 -16.88
C VAL A 200 -12.63 -7.30 -16.38
N TRP A 201 -12.33 -6.89 -15.14
CA TRP A 201 -12.82 -5.62 -14.61
C TRP A 201 -12.38 -4.44 -15.48
N ALA A 202 -11.10 -4.35 -15.85
CA ALA A 202 -10.59 -3.25 -16.67
C ALA A 202 -11.24 -3.20 -18.07
N ALA A 203 -11.46 -4.36 -18.69
CA ALA A 203 -12.15 -4.48 -19.97
C ALA A 203 -13.65 -4.11 -19.90
N SER A 204 -14.26 -4.20 -18.71
CA SER A 204 -15.68 -3.86 -18.49
C SER A 204 -15.93 -2.36 -18.26
N LEU A 205 -14.88 -1.53 -18.22
CA LEU A 205 -15.02 -0.10 -17.95
C LEU A 205 -15.63 0.63 -19.17
N PRO A 206 -16.56 1.58 -18.96
CA PRO A 206 -17.05 2.42 -20.03
C PRO A 206 -15.95 3.35 -20.54
N SER A 207 -16.04 3.79 -21.81
CA SER A 207 -14.97 4.55 -22.49
C SER A 207 -14.54 5.82 -21.75
N TYR A 208 -15.48 6.53 -21.10
CA TYR A 208 -15.22 7.74 -20.32
C TYR A 208 -14.66 7.48 -18.91
N LEU A 209 -14.59 6.22 -18.45
CA LEU A 209 -13.90 5.79 -17.22
C LEU A 209 -12.75 4.80 -17.50
N HIS A 210 -12.37 4.60 -18.76
CA HIS A 210 -11.31 3.68 -19.14
C HIS A 210 -9.96 4.08 -18.53
N LEU A 211 -9.10 3.10 -18.28
CA LEU A 211 -7.78 3.32 -17.69
C LEU A 211 -6.92 4.27 -18.54
N CYS A 212 -6.02 4.99 -17.89
CA CYS A 212 -5.12 5.93 -18.53
C CYS A 212 -3.83 5.23 -18.96
N GLU A 213 -3.34 5.58 -20.14
CA GLU A 213 -1.98 5.25 -20.58
C GLU A 213 -0.99 6.32 -20.12
N ARG A 214 0.27 5.92 -19.92
CA ARG A 214 1.34 6.79 -19.40
C ARG A 214 1.61 8.06 -20.22
N ASP A 215 1.38 7.99 -21.54
CA ASP A 215 1.68 9.06 -22.51
C ASP A 215 0.39 9.77 -22.98
N SER A 216 -0.73 9.50 -22.32
CA SER A 216 -2.03 10.04 -22.73
C SER A 216 -2.16 11.53 -22.38
N SER A 217 -2.69 12.32 -23.31
CA SER A 217 -3.06 13.73 -23.07
C SER A 217 -4.12 13.90 -21.97
N VAL A 218 -4.84 12.82 -21.63
CA VAL A 218 -5.79 12.74 -20.52
C VAL A 218 -5.14 13.11 -19.19
N LEU A 219 -3.85 12.78 -19.02
CA LEU A 219 -3.13 13.02 -17.76
C LEU A 219 -2.97 14.52 -17.47
N SER A 220 -2.80 15.36 -18.50
CA SER A 220 -2.62 16.81 -18.36
C SER A 220 -3.93 17.60 -18.39
N GLN A 221 -5.01 17.03 -18.94
CA GLN A 221 -6.32 17.70 -19.03
C GLN A 221 -7.12 17.48 -17.75
N ASN A 222 -7.14 18.46 -16.84
CA ASN A 222 -7.93 18.35 -15.60
C ASN A 222 -9.44 18.51 -15.86
N THR A 223 -10.15 17.39 -15.89
CA THR A 223 -11.61 17.34 -15.89
C THR A 223 -12.10 16.35 -14.83
N PRO A 224 -13.34 16.46 -14.32
CA PRO A 224 -13.87 15.50 -13.36
C PRO A 224 -13.78 14.03 -13.84
N ALA A 225 -14.05 13.78 -15.12
CA ALA A 225 -13.92 12.45 -15.73
C ALA A 225 -12.47 11.98 -15.79
N ASN A 226 -11.53 12.82 -16.26
CA ASN A 226 -10.12 12.45 -16.32
C ASN A 226 -9.52 12.20 -14.94
N ARG A 227 -9.96 12.97 -13.93
CA ARG A 227 -9.58 12.75 -12.54
C ARG A 227 -10.04 11.38 -12.04
N PHE A 228 -11.29 10.99 -12.33
CA PHE A 228 -11.77 9.65 -12.00
C PHE A 228 -11.01 8.55 -12.73
N ARG A 229 -10.70 8.73 -14.02
CA ARG A 229 -9.88 7.78 -14.78
C ARG A 229 -8.49 7.59 -14.18
N VAL A 230 -7.82 8.69 -13.80
CA VAL A 230 -6.52 8.63 -13.10
C VAL A 230 -6.66 7.90 -11.77
N ILE A 231 -7.65 8.23 -10.95
CA ILE A 231 -7.88 7.54 -9.67
C ILE A 231 -8.12 6.04 -9.86
N LEU A 232 -8.93 5.64 -10.85
CA LEU A 232 -9.16 4.22 -11.18
C LEU A 232 -7.88 3.53 -11.64
N THR A 233 -7.07 4.20 -12.45
CA THR A 233 -5.79 3.67 -12.95
C THR A 233 -4.80 3.43 -11.83
N LEU A 234 -4.66 4.38 -10.90
CA LEU A 234 -3.80 4.21 -9.73
C LEU A 234 -4.31 3.11 -8.79
N ARG A 235 -5.63 3.01 -8.58
CA ARG A 235 -6.22 1.92 -7.78
C ARG A 235 -6.04 0.55 -8.44
N TYR A 236 -6.18 0.47 -9.76
CA TYR A 236 -5.92 -0.75 -10.53
C TYR A 236 -4.49 -1.24 -10.35
N HIS A 237 -3.50 -0.35 -10.54
CA HIS A 237 -2.10 -0.72 -10.37
C HIS A 237 -1.75 -1.03 -8.91
N ASN A 238 -2.32 -0.32 -7.94
CA ASN A 238 -2.13 -0.63 -6.53
C ASN A 238 -2.68 -2.01 -6.16
N LEU A 239 -3.86 -2.38 -6.68
CA LEU A 239 -4.41 -3.72 -6.50
C LEU A 239 -3.58 -4.80 -7.23
N ALA A 240 -3.05 -4.51 -8.41
CA ALA A 240 -2.12 -5.41 -9.09
C ALA A 240 -0.85 -5.65 -8.24
N ILE A 241 -0.29 -4.60 -7.64
CA ILE A 241 0.83 -4.76 -6.68
C ILE A 241 0.42 -5.63 -5.50
N LEU A 242 -0.77 -5.41 -4.91
CA LEU A 242 -1.27 -6.23 -3.81
C LEU A 242 -1.39 -7.72 -4.22
N ILE A 243 -1.87 -8.03 -5.42
CA ILE A 243 -2.04 -9.40 -5.89
C ILE A 243 -0.70 -10.10 -6.10
N HIS A 244 0.29 -9.39 -6.68
CA HIS A 244 1.53 -10.00 -7.14
C HIS A 244 2.71 -9.89 -6.15
N LYS A 245 2.65 -9.01 -5.13
CA LYS A 245 3.80 -8.75 -4.24
C LYS A 245 4.27 -9.96 -3.43
N GLN A 246 3.37 -10.89 -3.08
CA GLN A 246 3.76 -12.10 -2.33
C GLN A 246 4.61 -13.02 -3.19
N ILE A 247 4.27 -13.16 -4.47
CA ILE A 247 5.06 -13.94 -5.43
C ILE A 247 6.39 -13.25 -5.70
N LEU A 248 6.41 -11.92 -5.82
CA LEU A 248 7.66 -11.18 -5.93
C LEU A 248 8.57 -11.42 -4.71
N SER A 249 8.02 -11.34 -3.50
CA SER A 249 8.77 -11.61 -2.26
C SER A 249 9.29 -13.05 -2.20
N ALA A 250 8.47 -14.04 -2.55
CA ALA A 250 8.87 -15.44 -2.62
C ALA A 250 9.97 -15.67 -3.67
N THR A 251 9.84 -15.06 -4.85
CA THR A 251 10.84 -15.12 -5.93
C THR A 251 12.17 -14.54 -5.47
N ILE A 252 12.16 -13.35 -4.87
CA ILE A 252 13.35 -12.71 -4.31
C ILE A 252 13.99 -13.62 -3.26
N ARG A 253 13.21 -14.14 -2.30
CA ARG A 253 13.70 -15.04 -1.25
C ARG A 253 14.35 -16.30 -1.83
N HIS A 254 13.72 -16.91 -2.83
CA HIS A 254 14.26 -18.11 -3.48
C HIS A 254 15.62 -17.84 -4.13
N LEU A 255 15.75 -16.73 -4.85
CA LEU A 255 17.00 -16.31 -5.50
C LEU A 255 18.14 -16.07 -4.51
N PHE A 256 17.83 -15.58 -3.30
CA PHE A 256 18.85 -15.40 -2.26
C PHE A 256 19.22 -16.72 -1.56
N ARG A 257 18.27 -17.66 -1.38
CA ARG A 257 18.53 -19.00 -0.81
C ARG A 257 19.30 -19.94 -1.76
N ALA A 258 19.05 -19.84 -3.07
CA ALA A 258 19.64 -20.73 -4.08
C ALA A 258 21.16 -20.52 -4.30
N LYS A 259 21.77 -19.45 -3.73
CA LYS A 259 23.23 -19.29 -3.60
C LYS A 259 23.96 -20.51 -3.01
N SER A 260 23.28 -21.44 -2.33
CA SER A 260 23.89 -22.67 -1.78
C SER A 260 23.73 -23.94 -2.64
N ALA A 261 22.93 -23.96 -3.71
CA ALA A 261 22.65 -25.18 -4.47
C ALA A 261 22.88 -24.98 -5.98
N ALA A 262 23.90 -25.66 -6.52
CA ALA A 262 24.37 -25.50 -7.89
C ALA A 262 23.31 -25.79 -8.99
N GLY A 263 23.09 -24.81 -9.88
CA GLY A 263 23.25 -25.00 -11.33
C GLY A 263 22.15 -25.70 -12.15
N GLY A 264 20.89 -25.74 -11.71
CA GLY A 264 19.76 -26.21 -12.52
C GLY A 264 18.99 -25.08 -13.23
N SER A 265 18.42 -25.34 -14.41
CA SER A 265 17.43 -24.44 -15.00
C SER A 265 16.24 -24.27 -14.03
N PRO A 266 15.70 -23.05 -13.82
CA PRO A 266 14.63 -22.85 -12.86
C PRO A 266 13.41 -23.69 -13.27
N PRO A 267 12.85 -24.54 -12.37
CA PRO A 267 11.60 -25.26 -12.61
C PRO A 267 10.52 -24.40 -13.26
N TYR A 268 9.65 -25.00 -14.08
CA TYR A 268 8.53 -24.31 -14.75
C TYR A 268 7.71 -23.39 -13.82
N LEU A 269 7.52 -23.80 -12.56
CA LEU A 269 6.85 -23.00 -11.53
C LEU A 269 7.56 -21.68 -11.22
N ILE A 270 8.89 -21.67 -11.21
CA ILE A 270 9.70 -20.46 -11.00
C ILE A 270 9.53 -19.51 -12.19
N GLN A 271 9.47 -20.02 -13.42
CA GLN A 271 9.25 -19.16 -14.59
C GLN A 271 7.88 -18.48 -14.54
N LEU A 272 6.85 -19.20 -14.09
CA LEU A 272 5.52 -18.64 -13.92
C LEU A 272 5.48 -17.64 -12.74
N ALA A 273 6.16 -17.93 -11.63
CA ALA A 273 6.34 -17.00 -10.52
C ALA A 273 7.07 -15.71 -10.96
N MET A 274 8.10 -15.83 -11.78
CA MET A 274 8.83 -14.69 -12.35
C MET A 274 7.93 -13.84 -13.26
N ALA A 275 7.07 -14.46 -14.07
CA ALA A 275 6.11 -13.74 -14.90
C ALA A 275 5.11 -12.92 -14.06
N GLU A 276 4.63 -13.47 -12.95
CA GLU A 276 3.76 -12.76 -12.01
C GLU A 276 4.52 -11.67 -11.24
N ALA A 277 5.78 -11.91 -10.86
CA ALA A 277 6.65 -10.90 -10.27
C ALA A 277 6.89 -9.71 -11.22
N HIS A 278 7.05 -9.96 -12.52
CA HIS A 278 7.14 -8.91 -13.53
C HIS A 278 5.88 -8.06 -13.64
N GLU A 279 4.68 -8.62 -13.44
CA GLU A 279 3.45 -7.81 -13.38
C GLU A 279 3.44 -6.86 -12.18
N CYS A 280 3.93 -7.32 -11.02
CA CYS A 280 4.10 -6.45 -9.85
C CYS A 280 5.00 -5.26 -10.16
N ILE A 281 6.15 -5.53 -10.79
CA ILE A 281 7.12 -4.52 -11.21
C ILE A 281 6.49 -3.55 -12.22
N ARG A 282 5.82 -4.06 -13.25
CA ARG A 282 5.16 -3.26 -14.29
C ARG A 282 4.10 -2.34 -13.69
N ALA A 283 3.30 -2.82 -12.74
CA ALA A 283 2.30 -2.01 -12.05
C ALA A 283 2.96 -0.89 -11.21
N ALA A 284 4.08 -1.17 -10.55
CA ALA A 284 4.85 -0.17 -9.82
C ALA A 284 5.47 0.90 -10.74
N GLN A 285 6.06 0.47 -11.87
CA GLN A 285 6.59 1.36 -12.90
C GLN A 285 5.51 2.33 -13.39
N LEU A 286 4.37 1.80 -13.86
CA LEU A 286 3.27 2.61 -14.38
C LEU A 286 2.70 3.57 -13.32
N THR A 287 2.63 3.14 -12.06
CA THR A 287 2.21 4.01 -10.95
C THR A 287 3.14 5.23 -10.82
N ILE A 288 4.45 5.01 -10.78
CA ILE A 288 5.44 6.09 -10.66
C ILE A 288 5.42 6.97 -11.91
N GLU A 289 5.40 6.38 -13.11
CA GLU A 289 5.41 7.14 -14.36
C GLU A 289 4.17 8.02 -14.54
N ILE A 290 2.97 7.48 -14.30
CA ILE A 290 1.73 8.25 -14.42
C ILE A 290 1.72 9.42 -13.42
N VAL A 291 2.05 9.16 -12.15
CA VAL A 291 2.06 10.22 -11.13
C VAL A 291 3.12 11.26 -11.45
N HIS A 292 4.32 10.84 -11.88
CA HIS A 292 5.39 11.75 -12.28
C HIS A 292 4.95 12.62 -13.46
N SER A 293 4.39 12.04 -14.52
CA SER A 293 3.89 12.79 -15.68
C SER A 293 2.86 13.85 -15.30
N ILE A 294 1.92 13.52 -14.39
CA ILE A 294 0.92 14.48 -13.93
C ILE A 294 1.55 15.62 -13.12
N ILE A 295 2.43 15.29 -12.16
CA ILE A 295 3.08 16.28 -11.28
C ILE A 295 4.08 17.16 -12.04
N SER A 296 4.81 16.59 -13.00
CA SER A 296 5.73 17.37 -13.85
C SER A 296 5.00 18.32 -14.79
N ALA A 297 3.80 17.94 -15.27
CA ALA A 297 2.98 18.81 -16.11
C ALA A 297 2.32 19.93 -15.31
N ASP A 298 1.81 19.62 -14.12
CA ASP A 298 1.27 20.60 -13.17
C ASP A 298 1.54 20.15 -11.72
N SER A 299 2.55 20.77 -11.10
CA SER A 299 2.88 20.53 -9.69
C SER A 299 1.92 21.21 -8.72
N MET A 300 0.90 21.90 -9.24
CA MET A 300 -0.17 22.49 -8.43
C MET A 300 -1.27 21.47 -8.14
N SER A 301 -1.95 21.71 -7.02
CA SER A 301 -3.36 21.42 -6.70
C SER A 301 -4.31 20.91 -7.77
N LYS A 302 -4.24 21.53 -8.94
CA LYS A 302 -5.29 21.49 -9.96
C LYS A 302 -4.94 20.50 -11.05
N ASN A 303 -4.29 19.40 -10.68
CA ASN A 303 -4.03 18.29 -11.58
C ASN A 303 -5.03 17.15 -11.38
N ASN A 304 -4.89 16.08 -12.15
CA ASN A 304 -5.78 14.92 -12.12
C ASN A 304 -5.55 13.98 -10.93
N LEU A 305 -4.62 14.28 -10.02
CA LEU A 305 -4.41 13.46 -8.83
C LEU A 305 -5.59 13.62 -7.86
N GLY A 306 -5.84 12.54 -7.14
CA GLY A 306 -6.89 12.49 -6.13
C GLY A 306 -6.50 13.25 -4.87
N VAL A 307 -6.67 12.59 -3.74
CA VAL A 307 -6.30 13.10 -2.43
C VAL A 307 -4.85 12.71 -2.13
N TRP A 308 -4.04 13.64 -1.63
CA TRP A 308 -2.57 13.51 -1.64
C TRP A 308 -2.03 12.28 -0.91
N PHE A 309 -2.63 11.90 0.21
CA PHE A 309 -2.15 10.76 0.98
C PHE A 309 -2.41 9.42 0.27
N PHE A 310 -3.41 9.34 -0.62
CA PHE A 310 -3.56 8.16 -1.49
C PHE A 310 -2.45 8.12 -2.53
N THR A 311 -2.11 9.25 -3.16
CA THR A 311 -0.98 9.32 -4.08
C THR A 311 0.33 8.95 -3.39
N LEU A 312 0.58 9.48 -2.19
CA LEU A 312 1.73 9.11 -1.37
C LEU A 312 1.76 7.60 -1.12
N TYR A 313 0.64 7.01 -0.67
CA TYR A 313 0.53 5.58 -0.41
C TYR A 313 0.83 4.74 -1.65
N TYR A 314 0.27 5.09 -2.81
CA TYR A 314 0.50 4.34 -4.06
C TYR A 314 1.95 4.43 -4.52
N VAL A 315 2.52 5.64 -4.53
CA VAL A 315 3.91 5.87 -4.97
C VAL A 315 4.89 5.24 -3.99
N PHE A 316 4.68 5.35 -2.69
CA PHE A 316 5.52 4.70 -1.69
C PHE A 316 5.49 3.17 -1.85
N THR A 317 4.31 2.58 -2.01
CA THR A 317 4.17 1.14 -2.26
C THR A 317 4.89 0.71 -3.56
N ALA A 318 4.75 1.50 -4.63
CA ALA A 318 5.45 1.25 -5.89
C ALA A 318 6.98 1.37 -5.74
N SER A 319 7.46 2.38 -5.01
CA SER A 319 8.90 2.55 -4.75
C SER A 319 9.50 1.36 -4.00
N LEU A 320 8.79 0.77 -3.03
CA LEU A 320 9.24 -0.45 -2.36
C LEU A 320 9.40 -1.63 -3.33
N VAL A 321 8.45 -1.79 -4.28
CA VAL A 321 8.55 -2.82 -5.32
C VAL A 321 9.75 -2.57 -6.23
N ILE A 322 10.00 -1.32 -6.63
CA ILE A 322 11.18 -0.96 -7.44
C ILE A 322 12.48 -1.16 -6.66
N SER A 323 12.51 -0.89 -5.36
CA SER A 323 13.67 -1.23 -4.52
C SER A 323 13.89 -2.75 -4.46
N GLY A 324 12.82 -3.55 -4.36
CA GLY A 324 12.90 -5.01 -4.48
C GLY A 324 13.46 -5.48 -5.82
N ARG A 325 13.04 -4.85 -6.93
CA ARG A 325 13.63 -5.11 -8.25
C ARG A 325 15.10 -4.70 -8.32
N LEU A 326 15.47 -3.56 -7.74
CA LEU A 326 16.86 -3.11 -7.69
C LEU A 326 17.74 -4.12 -6.95
N LEU A 327 17.29 -4.62 -5.79
CA LEU A 327 17.96 -5.70 -5.06
C LEU A 327 18.11 -6.95 -5.94
N TRP A 328 17.03 -7.37 -6.58
CA TRP A 328 17.05 -8.53 -7.48
C TRP A 328 18.04 -8.34 -8.63
N ALA A 329 18.03 -7.19 -9.32
CA ALA A 329 18.89 -6.93 -10.46
C ALA A 329 20.38 -6.83 -10.09
N GLN A 330 20.70 -6.41 -8.85
CA GLN A 330 22.08 -6.24 -8.38
C GLN A 330 22.67 -7.50 -7.76
N HIS A 331 21.85 -8.30 -7.07
CA HIS A 331 22.32 -9.39 -6.21
C HIS A 331 21.73 -10.76 -6.55
N GLY A 332 20.89 -10.85 -7.58
CA GLY A 332 20.34 -12.12 -8.08
C GLY A 332 21.41 -13.02 -8.73
N GLU A 333 21.02 -14.25 -9.06
CA GLU A 333 21.93 -15.29 -9.59
C GLU A 333 22.43 -15.02 -11.02
N SER A 334 21.73 -14.18 -11.79
CA SER A 334 22.11 -13.80 -13.14
C SER A 334 23.22 -12.73 -13.13
N VAL A 335 23.98 -12.62 -14.24
CA VAL A 335 24.80 -11.44 -14.54
C VAL A 335 24.00 -10.18 -14.23
N VAL A 336 24.62 -9.24 -13.53
CA VAL A 336 24.00 -7.96 -13.15
C VAL A 336 23.28 -7.36 -14.35
N ASP A 337 21.96 -7.21 -14.23
CA ASP A 337 21.16 -6.58 -15.26
C ASP A 337 21.33 -5.06 -15.13
N GLU A 338 22.43 -4.55 -15.68
CA GLU A 338 22.79 -3.13 -15.64
C GLU A 338 21.68 -2.23 -16.22
N ALA A 339 20.90 -2.74 -17.19
CA ALA A 339 19.76 -2.02 -17.73
C ALA A 339 18.62 -1.91 -16.70
N ALA A 340 18.26 -3.01 -16.03
CA ALA A 340 17.26 -3.00 -14.97
C ALA A 340 17.71 -2.20 -13.74
N VAL A 341 19.00 -2.21 -13.40
CA VAL A 341 19.57 -1.37 -12.34
C VAL A 341 19.43 0.11 -12.69
N LYS A 342 19.82 0.51 -13.91
CA LYS A 342 19.71 1.89 -14.39
C LYS A 342 18.26 2.35 -14.41
N ASP A 343 17.35 1.52 -14.93
CA ASP A 343 15.92 1.80 -14.98
C ASP A 343 15.32 1.95 -13.57
N SER A 344 15.64 1.05 -12.64
CA SER A 344 15.17 1.11 -11.26
C SER A 344 15.65 2.37 -10.54
N LYS A 345 16.92 2.77 -10.74
CA LYS A 345 17.44 4.04 -10.19
C LYS A 345 16.75 5.25 -10.78
N MET A 346 16.46 5.26 -12.09
CA MET A 346 15.70 6.33 -12.74
C MET A 346 14.29 6.44 -12.15
N LEU A 347 13.59 5.32 -11.96
CA LEU A 347 12.25 5.29 -11.39
C LEU A 347 12.23 5.77 -9.92
N LEU A 348 13.22 5.36 -9.11
CA LEU A 348 13.35 5.85 -7.74
C LEU A 348 13.63 7.35 -7.71
N SER A 349 14.46 7.87 -8.63
CA SER A 349 14.67 9.31 -8.78
C SER A 349 13.37 10.06 -9.15
N LYS A 350 12.55 9.51 -10.05
CA LYS A 350 11.20 10.05 -10.32
C LYS A 350 10.32 10.05 -9.07
N ALA A 351 10.36 8.98 -8.28
CA ALA A 351 9.62 8.89 -7.02
C ALA A 351 10.09 9.95 -5.99
N GLU A 352 11.39 10.24 -5.91
CA GLU A 352 11.90 11.32 -5.07
C GLU A 352 11.33 12.69 -5.51
N THR A 353 11.34 12.98 -6.81
CA THR A 353 10.73 14.20 -7.36
C THR A 353 9.25 14.28 -6.99
N ILE A 354 8.52 13.17 -7.13
CA ILE A 354 7.12 13.08 -6.71
C ILE A 354 6.98 13.43 -5.23
N PHE A 355 7.75 12.84 -4.32
CA PHE A 355 7.63 13.13 -2.90
C PHE A 355 7.91 14.61 -2.58
N HIS A 356 8.92 15.22 -3.19
CA HIS A 356 9.19 16.66 -3.02
C HIS A 356 8.02 17.53 -3.48
N GLU A 357 7.46 17.24 -4.66
CA GLU A 357 6.38 18.05 -5.23
C GLU A 357 5.02 17.77 -4.58
N LEU A 358 4.79 16.56 -4.05
CA LEU A 358 3.56 16.20 -3.34
C LEU A 358 3.33 17.12 -2.15
N ASP A 359 4.26 17.10 -1.18
CA ASP A 359 4.18 17.94 0.00
C ASP A 359 5.48 17.95 0.86
N TYR A 360 6.52 18.70 0.45
CA TYR A 360 7.83 18.70 1.12
C TYR A 360 7.83 19.17 2.60
N GLU A 361 6.81 19.90 3.05
CA GLU A 361 6.70 20.35 4.44
C GLU A 361 5.97 19.34 5.33
N ASN A 362 5.43 18.26 4.74
CA ASN A 362 4.72 17.23 5.46
C ASN A 362 5.71 16.19 6.01
N SER A 363 5.73 16.02 7.32
CA SER A 363 6.65 15.08 8.00
C SER A 363 6.50 13.63 7.52
N LEU A 364 5.30 13.21 7.15
CA LEU A 364 5.06 11.87 6.62
C LEU A 364 5.67 11.69 5.23
N VAL A 365 5.54 12.70 4.36
CA VAL A 365 6.15 12.67 3.02
C VAL A 365 7.67 12.64 3.13
N LEU A 366 8.25 13.46 4.02
CA LEU A 366 9.68 13.46 4.31
C LEU A 366 10.17 12.10 4.84
N SER A 367 9.40 11.47 5.73
CA SER A 367 9.73 10.15 6.27
C SER A 367 9.71 9.09 5.17
N CYS A 368 8.70 9.09 4.29
CA CYS A 368 8.65 8.19 3.13
C CYS A 368 9.82 8.40 2.17
N LEU A 369 10.14 9.66 1.86
CA LEU A 369 11.27 10.01 0.99
C LEU A 369 12.60 9.50 1.56
N GLU A 370 12.85 9.78 2.84
CA GLU A 370 14.10 9.39 3.50
C GLU A 370 14.21 7.87 3.61
N TYR A 371 13.12 7.18 3.90
CA TYR A 371 13.07 5.72 3.90
C TYR A 371 13.47 5.14 2.53
N ILE A 372 12.89 5.66 1.43
CA ILE A 372 13.21 5.19 0.08
C ILE A 372 14.66 5.50 -0.29
N ARG A 373 15.20 6.67 0.10
CA ARG A 373 16.61 7.03 -0.13
C ARG A 373 17.56 6.09 0.57
N ARG A 374 17.31 5.81 1.86
CA ARG A 374 18.12 4.87 2.64
C ARG A 374 18.08 3.49 2.02
N LEU A 375 16.88 3.00 1.68
CA LEU A 375 16.72 1.70 1.03
C LEU A 375 17.47 1.62 -0.30
N ALA A 376 17.36 2.63 -1.16
CA ALA A 376 18.06 2.69 -2.45
C ALA A 376 19.59 2.70 -2.30
N ARG A 377 20.11 3.37 -1.27
CA ARG A 377 21.54 3.35 -0.92
C ARG A 377 21.97 1.95 -0.47
N MET A 378 21.22 1.32 0.44
CA MET A 378 21.51 -0.04 0.91
C MET A 378 21.54 -1.04 -0.25
N CYS A 379 20.57 -0.97 -1.16
CA CYS A 379 20.55 -1.84 -2.34
C CYS A 379 21.83 -1.69 -3.18
N SER A 380 22.33 -0.45 -3.28
CA SER A 380 23.49 -0.09 -4.10
C SER A 380 24.84 -0.48 -3.52
N ILE A 381 24.92 -0.90 -2.25
CA ILE A 381 26.15 -1.37 -1.64
C ILE A 381 26.50 -2.73 -2.28
N LYS A 382 27.55 -2.74 -3.11
CA LYS A 382 28.18 -3.99 -3.54
C LYS A 382 29.02 -4.50 -2.36
N GLY A 383 28.93 -5.79 -2.03
CA GLY A 383 29.82 -6.42 -1.05
C GLY A 383 31.28 -6.25 -1.48
N ALA A 384 31.93 -5.20 -0.99
CA ALA A 384 33.30 -4.84 -1.29
C ALA A 384 34.12 -4.91 0.01
N ALA A 385 34.20 -6.11 0.58
CA ALA A 385 35.12 -6.40 1.68
C ALA A 385 35.40 -7.91 1.73
N LEU A 386 36.16 -8.45 0.77
CA LEU A 386 36.76 -9.78 0.92
C LEU A 386 38.14 -9.93 0.25
N ASN A 387 38.73 -8.88 -0.33
CA ASN A 387 40.04 -8.98 -0.99
C ASN A 387 41.09 -7.97 -0.48
N THR A 388 41.13 -7.67 0.83
CA THR A 388 42.22 -6.86 1.43
C THR A 388 42.65 -7.39 2.80
N SER A 389 43.14 -8.63 2.83
CA SER A 389 44.22 -9.16 3.69
C SER A 389 44.22 -10.67 3.42
N GLU A 390 45.20 -11.27 2.76
CA GLU A 390 46.52 -11.50 3.31
C GLU A 390 47.54 -11.58 2.16
N GLY A 391 48.37 -10.55 2.09
CA GLY A 391 49.62 -10.56 1.33
C GLY A 391 50.71 -10.08 2.27
N ARG A 392 51.05 -10.89 3.28
CA ARG A 392 52.30 -10.72 4.02
C ARG A 392 52.77 -12.05 4.59
N SER A 393 53.80 -12.58 3.95
CA SER A 393 54.72 -13.52 4.56
C SER A 393 55.35 -12.88 5.80
N ASP A 394 55.36 -13.60 6.93
CA ASP A 394 56.61 -14.08 7.52
C ASP A 394 56.33 -14.86 8.81
N THR A 395 57.05 -15.98 8.91
CA THR A 395 57.42 -16.83 10.05
C THR A 395 57.33 -16.19 11.46
N ASP A 396 56.78 -16.89 12.46
CA ASP A 396 57.52 -17.80 13.38
C ASP A 396 56.73 -18.12 14.68
N SER A 397 56.99 -19.31 15.23
CA SER A 397 56.86 -19.76 16.65
C SER A 397 55.48 -20.04 17.32
N THR A 398 55.18 -21.35 17.40
CA THR A 398 54.70 -22.18 18.54
C THR A 398 54.11 -21.55 19.82
N LEU A 399 52.97 -22.08 20.31
CA LEU A 399 52.83 -22.84 21.58
C LEU A 399 51.36 -23.26 21.92
N ASN A 400 51.12 -24.58 21.87
CA ASN A 400 50.43 -25.49 22.81
C ASN A 400 49.14 -25.16 23.62
N LEU A 401 48.24 -26.18 23.58
CA LEU A 401 47.35 -26.75 24.62
C LEU A 401 46.17 -25.88 25.13
N ALA A 402 44.96 -26.39 25.41
CA ALA A 402 44.59 -27.74 25.85
C ALA A 402 43.13 -28.12 25.50
N VAL A 403 42.95 -29.43 25.42
CA VAL A 403 41.71 -30.22 25.44
C VAL A 403 40.92 -30.03 26.74
N PHE A 404 39.59 -29.98 26.68
CA PHE A 404 38.73 -30.68 27.64
C PHE A 404 37.42 -31.14 27.00
N ASN A 405 37.27 -32.46 26.96
CA ASN A 405 36.05 -33.21 26.69
C ASN A 405 35.17 -33.22 27.96
N SER A 406 33.85 -33.11 27.80
CA SER A 406 32.89 -33.82 28.66
C SER A 406 31.57 -34.05 27.93
N GLN A 407 31.27 -35.34 27.74
CA GLN A 407 29.97 -35.90 27.37
C GLN A 407 29.07 -36.05 28.61
N SER A 408 27.76 -35.85 28.45
CA SER A 408 26.64 -36.52 29.14
C SER A 408 25.36 -35.71 28.88
N THR A 409 24.13 -36.17 28.70
CA THR A 409 23.42 -37.48 28.62
C THR A 409 21.97 -37.10 28.26
N ILE A 410 21.26 -37.96 27.53
CA ILE A 410 19.82 -37.82 27.19
C ILE A 410 18.97 -38.39 28.34
N ASP A 411 17.89 -37.71 28.77
CA ASP A 411 16.49 -38.22 28.89
C ASP A 411 15.51 -37.24 29.62
N PRO A 412 14.16 -37.41 29.55
CA PRO A 412 13.23 -36.35 29.14
C PRO A 412 12.16 -35.94 30.18
N ALA A 413 11.34 -34.96 29.77
CA ALA A 413 9.97 -34.63 30.20
C ALA A 413 9.75 -33.48 31.23
N THR A 414 8.65 -32.75 30.95
CA THR A 414 8.02 -31.61 31.65
C THR A 414 8.80 -30.28 31.60
N GLY A 415 8.28 -29.15 31.12
CA GLY A 415 6.91 -28.71 30.88
C GLY A 415 6.74 -27.31 31.50
N LEU A 416 6.64 -26.28 30.65
CA LEU A 416 6.52 -24.82 30.91
C LEU A 416 7.82 -24.00 31.10
N ALA A 417 8.17 -23.22 30.06
CA ALA A 417 8.69 -21.83 30.09
C ALA A 417 8.66 -21.29 28.64
N GLU A 418 7.80 -20.32 28.34
CA GLU A 418 8.10 -18.89 28.08
C GLU A 418 8.19 -18.55 26.56
N PRO A 419 7.65 -17.38 26.14
CA PRO A 419 7.43 -17.08 24.73
C PRO A 419 8.73 -16.60 24.08
N VAL A 420 9.26 -17.38 23.14
CA VAL A 420 10.39 -16.96 22.30
C VAL A 420 9.86 -16.25 21.06
N LEU A 421 10.10 -14.94 21.07
CA LEU A 421 10.19 -14.02 19.93
C LEU A 421 10.70 -14.68 18.63
N LEU A 422 10.12 -14.24 17.51
CA LEU A 422 10.68 -14.26 16.13
C LEU A 422 11.95 -15.11 15.95
N ASN A 423 11.78 -16.35 15.53
CA ASN A 423 12.89 -17.29 15.39
C ASN A 423 13.83 -16.92 14.22
N VAL A 424 15.11 -17.19 14.44
CA VAL A 424 16.30 -16.76 13.65
C VAL A 424 16.40 -17.45 12.28
N GLU A 425 15.66 -18.53 12.04
CA GLU A 425 15.78 -19.37 10.84
C GLU A 425 15.31 -18.68 9.53
N ASP A 426 14.40 -17.71 9.61
CA ASP A 426 14.01 -16.91 8.43
C ASP A 426 15.02 -15.80 8.08
N MET A 427 15.93 -15.48 9.02
CA MET A 427 17.01 -14.51 8.83
C MET A 427 18.29 -15.12 8.25
N GLU A 428 18.47 -16.45 8.35
CA GLU A 428 19.64 -17.15 7.79
C GLU A 428 19.71 -17.07 6.25
N ALA A 429 18.56 -16.96 5.58
CA ALA A 429 18.46 -16.82 4.13
C ALA A 429 19.15 -15.56 3.56
N PHE A 430 19.39 -14.56 4.40
CA PHE A 430 19.95 -13.27 4.02
C PHE A 430 21.34 -12.99 4.61
N GLN A 431 21.87 -13.85 5.49
CA GLN A 431 23.24 -13.78 6.01
C GLN A 431 24.35 -13.67 4.95
N PRO A 432 24.22 -14.21 3.71
CA PRO A 432 25.24 -14.03 2.67
C PRO A 432 25.28 -12.62 2.08
N VAL A 433 24.29 -11.76 2.34
CA VAL A 433 24.23 -10.39 1.83
C VAL A 433 24.79 -9.45 2.90
N ALA A 434 26.13 -9.42 2.96
CA ALA A 434 26.99 -8.54 3.76
C ALA A 434 26.62 -8.36 5.25
N PRO A 435 27.52 -8.64 6.22
CA PRO A 435 27.30 -8.33 7.63
C PRO A 435 27.00 -6.82 7.87
N GLU A 436 27.31 -5.95 6.90
CA GLU A 436 26.95 -4.54 6.90
C GLU A 436 25.45 -4.30 6.66
N MET A 437 24.77 -5.04 5.76
CA MET A 437 23.35 -4.77 5.43
C MET A 437 22.38 -5.13 6.56
N PHE A 438 22.85 -5.94 7.50
CA PHE A 438 22.13 -6.42 8.69
C PHE A 438 22.82 -6.02 10.00
N ASP A 439 23.78 -5.10 9.97
CA ASP A 439 24.30 -4.50 11.20
C ASP A 439 23.15 -3.75 11.89
N PRO A 440 22.73 -4.14 13.11
CA PRO A 440 21.70 -3.45 13.86
C PRO A 440 21.99 -1.96 14.03
N SER A 441 23.27 -1.54 13.98
CA SER A 441 23.69 -0.15 14.03
C SER A 441 23.23 0.68 12.82
N ILE A 442 22.97 0.07 11.65
CA ILE A 442 22.39 0.77 10.48
C ILE A 442 20.91 1.11 10.72
N PHE A 443 20.24 0.38 11.61
CA PHE A 443 18.89 0.65 12.07
C PHE A 443 18.86 1.41 13.42
N GLU A 444 20.01 1.71 14.03
CA GLU A 444 20.06 2.64 15.16
C GLU A 444 19.68 4.05 14.67
N GLY A 445 18.66 4.65 15.29
CA GLY A 445 18.08 5.92 14.84
C GLY A 445 17.00 5.81 13.75
N PHE A 446 16.64 4.61 13.29
CA PHE A 446 15.54 4.39 12.32
C PHE A 446 14.16 4.78 12.90
N HIS A 447 14.03 4.77 14.23
CA HIS A 447 12.83 5.17 14.98
C HIS A 447 12.81 6.64 15.43
N GLN A 448 13.89 7.40 15.24
CA GLN A 448 13.95 8.78 15.71
C GLN A 448 13.20 9.71 14.73
N SER A 449 12.09 10.28 15.22
CA SER A 449 11.41 11.39 14.58
C SER A 449 12.35 12.62 14.54
N PRO A 450 12.46 13.38 13.43
CA PRO A 450 13.43 14.49 13.33
C PRO A 450 13.10 15.71 14.18
N VAL A 451 12.05 15.70 15.01
CA VAL A 451 11.55 16.91 15.67
C VAL A 451 12.29 17.25 16.97
N GLU A 452 13.05 16.32 17.55
CA GLU A 452 13.79 16.58 18.79
C GLU A 452 15.25 16.16 18.62
N GLY A 453 16.08 17.07 18.08
CA GLY A 453 17.50 16.76 17.88
C GLY A 453 18.35 17.88 17.31
N ILE A 454 18.02 19.15 17.55
CA ILE A 454 18.97 20.26 17.37
C ILE A 454 18.90 21.14 18.63
N THR A 455 19.59 20.70 19.67
CA THR A 455 20.07 21.64 20.70
C THR A 455 21.25 22.40 20.09
N LEU A 456 21.04 23.69 19.80
CA LEU A 456 22.12 24.64 19.56
C LEU A 456 22.99 24.69 20.83
N GLY A 457 24.15 24.05 20.77
CA GLY A 457 25.21 24.25 21.74
C GLY A 457 25.83 25.62 21.53
N ASN A 458 25.67 26.50 22.52
CA ASN A 458 26.46 27.71 22.67
C ASN A 458 27.89 27.36 23.11
N GLY A 459 28.87 28.10 22.58
CA GLY A 459 30.29 28.09 22.95
C GLY A 459 31.15 28.02 21.69
N PHE A 460 31.80 29.09 21.21
CA PHE A 460 32.49 30.19 21.89
C PHE A 460 32.18 31.55 21.28
#